data_AF-A0A0F3IHE2-F1
#
_entry.id   AF-A0A0F3IHE2-F1
#
_cell.length_a   1.000
_cell.length_b   1.000
_cell.length_c   1.000
_cell.angle_alpha   90.00
_cell.angle_beta   90.00
_cell.angle_gamma   90.00
#
_symmetry.space_group_name_H-M   'P 1'
#
loop_
_entity.id
_entity.type
_entity.pdbx_description
1 polymer ?
#
loop_
_entity_poly.entity_id
_entity_poly.type
_entity_poly.pdbx_seq_one_letter_code
_entity_poly.pdbx_strand_id
1 'polypeptide(L)'
;MRIQAACLSYLARSVYSALFCLATPLLLLRLRYKAKTNPAYLNRWQERLGVYSLTPAITCKIWFHGVSVGEIETLFPLIDLVQHHHSEPILVTTTTPTGSMRVSQVLGQRVQHVYLPYDLPGATQRFIQHFQPKLAVIVETEIWPNLYAACQNSDIPLLIINGRLSEKSVKGYQKLPWLTHPALAAMTQILAQTEVDRARFIAIGADSQKVSTLGNMKFDNLITVEQISQGQQLKAHYFAKRWVWLCASTHEGEEAYCLAAYQALKPVIPEL
;
A
#
# COMPACT_ATOMS: atom_id res chain seq x y z
N MET A 1 28.73 3.00 -23.45
CA MET A 1 27.34 2.52 -23.21
C MET A 1 26.80 2.82 -21.82
N ARG A 2 27.43 2.40 -20.69
CA ARG A 2 26.86 2.61 -19.33
C ARG A 2 26.67 4.09 -18.93
N ILE A 3 27.61 4.97 -19.27
CA ILE A 3 27.54 6.41 -18.94
C ILE A 3 26.37 7.10 -19.68
N GLN A 4 26.17 6.77 -20.96
CA GLN A 4 25.07 7.32 -21.77
C GLN A 4 23.69 6.89 -21.24
N ALA A 5 23.55 5.63 -20.81
CA ALA A 5 22.31 5.12 -20.22
C ALA A 5 21.98 5.78 -18.87
N ALA A 6 23.00 6.03 -18.04
CA ALA A 6 22.86 6.75 -16.78
C ALA A 6 22.44 8.22 -17.01
N CYS A 7 23.08 8.92 -17.97
CA CYS A 7 22.70 10.28 -18.34
C CYS A 7 21.27 10.37 -18.87
N LEU A 8 20.84 9.44 -19.72
CA LEU A 8 19.48 9.41 -20.25
C LEU A 8 18.44 9.19 -19.13
N SER A 9 18.74 8.27 -18.20
CA SER A 9 17.88 7.99 -17.04
C SER A 9 17.77 9.20 -16.12
N TYR A 10 18.88 9.90 -15.86
CA TYR A 10 18.89 11.12 -15.06
C TYR A 10 18.11 12.25 -15.72
N LEU A 11 18.29 12.44 -17.03
CA LEU A 11 17.56 13.44 -17.81
C LEU A 11 16.06 13.15 -17.79
N ALA A 12 15.67 11.90 -18.02
CA ALA A 12 14.26 11.52 -18.04
C ALA A 12 13.59 11.71 -16.68
N ARG A 13 14.25 11.33 -15.57
CA ARG A 13 13.77 11.60 -14.22
C ARG A 13 13.70 13.10 -13.92
N SER A 14 14.62 13.91 -14.44
CA SER A 14 14.59 15.37 -14.31
C SER A 14 13.39 15.97 -15.04
N VAL A 15 13.09 15.50 -16.26
CA VAL A 15 11.88 15.90 -17.01
C VAL A 15 10.61 15.49 -16.27
N TYR A 16 10.53 14.23 -15.80
CA TYR A 16 9.44 13.77 -14.94
C TYR A 16 9.24 14.67 -13.72
N SER A 17 10.32 14.98 -13.02
CA SER A 17 10.30 15.85 -11.83
C SER A 17 9.82 17.26 -12.15
N ALA A 18 10.28 17.84 -13.27
CA ALA A 18 9.85 19.16 -13.71
C ALA A 18 8.35 19.18 -14.02
N LEU A 19 7.86 18.19 -14.78
CA LEU A 19 6.44 18.06 -15.09
C LEU A 19 5.60 17.86 -13.81
N PHE A 20 6.06 17.04 -12.86
CA PHE A 20 5.36 16.81 -11.60
C PHE A 20 5.34 18.08 -10.73
N CYS A 21 6.45 18.83 -10.70
CA CYS A 21 6.55 20.12 -10.03
C CYS A 21 5.54 21.12 -10.62
N LEU A 22 5.48 21.24 -11.95
CA LEU A 22 4.51 22.08 -12.65
C LEU A 22 3.05 21.64 -12.42
N ALA A 23 2.81 20.33 -12.24
CA ALA A 23 1.48 19.81 -11.91
C ALA A 23 1.09 20.01 -10.43
N THR A 24 2.04 20.33 -9.55
CA THR A 24 1.81 20.40 -8.09
C THR A 24 0.71 21.40 -7.70
N PRO A 25 0.63 22.62 -8.27
CA PRO A 25 -0.49 23.54 -7.99
C PRO A 25 -1.85 22.92 -8.32
N LEU A 26 -1.96 22.17 -9.43
CA LEU A 26 -3.19 21.48 -9.81
C LEU A 26 -3.53 20.33 -8.85
N LEU A 27 -2.51 19.60 -8.35
CA LEU A 27 -2.70 18.57 -7.32
C LEU A 27 -3.22 19.17 -6.00
N LEU A 28 -2.69 20.32 -5.58
CA LEU A 28 -3.17 21.04 -4.40
C LEU A 28 -4.60 21.58 -4.59
N LEU A 29 -4.92 22.10 -5.78
CA LEU A 29 -6.29 22.48 -6.13
C LEU A 29 -7.24 21.27 -6.11
N ARG A 30 -6.78 20.11 -6.58
CA ARG A 30 -7.55 18.85 -6.51
C ARG A 30 -7.79 18.40 -5.06
N LEU A 31 -6.80 18.56 -4.17
CA LEU A 31 -7.00 18.32 -2.73
C LEU A 31 -8.08 19.25 -2.16
N ARG A 32 -8.02 20.55 -2.48
CA ARG A 32 -9.05 21.53 -2.09
C ARG A 32 -10.43 21.18 -2.63
N TYR A 33 -10.51 20.70 -3.86
CA TYR A 33 -11.77 20.24 -4.44
C TYR A 33 -12.33 19.02 -3.69
N LYS A 34 -11.51 18.00 -3.44
CA LYS A 34 -11.90 16.83 -2.63
C LYS A 34 -12.30 17.20 -1.21
N ALA A 35 -11.73 18.27 -0.67
CA ALA A 35 -12.07 18.76 0.66
C ALA A 35 -13.50 19.27 0.80
N LYS A 36 -14.17 19.61 -0.32
CA LYS A 36 -15.59 19.97 -0.32
C LYS A 36 -16.48 18.83 0.17
N THR A 37 -16.14 17.58 -0.17
CA THR A 37 -16.88 16.39 0.25
C THR A 37 -16.28 15.73 1.49
N ASN A 38 -14.96 15.84 1.69
CA ASN A 38 -14.28 15.29 2.85
C ASN A 38 -13.18 16.25 3.34
N PRO A 39 -13.49 17.10 4.35
CA PRO A 39 -12.56 18.11 4.87
C PRO A 39 -11.20 17.56 5.32
N ALA A 40 -11.10 16.27 5.68
CA ALA A 40 -9.87 15.64 6.13
C ALA A 40 -8.74 15.65 5.08
N TYR A 41 -9.05 15.91 3.80
CA TYR A 41 -8.02 16.10 2.76
C TYR A 41 -7.14 17.35 2.96
N LEU A 42 -7.62 18.36 3.69
CA LEU A 42 -6.82 19.56 4.02
C LEU A 42 -6.07 19.42 5.33
N ASN A 43 -6.41 18.42 6.16
CA ASN A 43 -5.67 18.16 7.38
C ASN A 43 -4.26 17.67 7.00
N ARG A 44 -3.24 18.27 7.62
CA ARG A 44 -1.83 17.86 7.45
C ARG A 44 -1.36 17.85 5.98
N TRP A 45 -1.98 18.67 5.11
CA TRP A 45 -1.67 18.70 3.67
C TRP A 45 -0.20 19.02 3.36
N GLN A 46 0.46 19.75 4.27
CA GLN A 46 1.89 20.08 4.20
C GLN A 46 2.80 18.84 4.18
N GLU A 47 2.38 17.73 4.81
CA GLU A 47 3.10 16.46 4.77
C GLU A 47 3.25 15.93 3.33
N ARG A 48 2.28 16.21 2.46
CA ARG A 48 2.35 15.85 1.02
C ARG A 48 3.40 16.65 0.26
N LEU A 49 3.85 17.77 0.83
CA LEU A 49 4.97 18.54 0.33
C LEU A 49 6.27 18.21 1.09
N GLY A 50 6.31 17.14 1.89
CA GLY A 50 7.49 16.76 2.65
C GLY A 50 7.84 17.76 3.75
N VAL A 51 6.83 18.42 4.34
CA VAL A 51 6.97 19.30 5.50
C VAL A 51 6.30 18.62 6.69
N TYR A 52 7.10 18.21 7.67
CA TYR A 52 6.66 17.46 8.83
C TYR A 52 6.93 18.27 10.10
N SER A 53 5.89 18.49 10.91
CA SER A 53 5.96 19.31 12.13
C SER A 53 6.28 18.49 13.40
N LEU A 54 6.51 17.19 13.26
CA LEU A 54 6.76 16.30 14.39
C LEU A 54 8.20 16.49 14.87
N THR A 55 8.37 17.05 16.07
CA THR A 55 9.67 17.22 16.73
C THR A 55 9.64 16.64 18.15
N PRO A 56 10.62 15.81 18.54
CA PRO A 56 11.66 15.25 17.68
C PRO A 56 11.05 14.25 16.68
N ALA A 57 11.55 14.26 15.45
CA ALA A 57 11.27 13.19 14.51
C ALA A 57 11.82 11.89 15.12
N ILE A 58 10.95 10.93 15.43
CA ILE A 58 11.44 9.61 15.83
C ILE A 58 12.10 9.02 14.58
N THR A 59 13.42 8.89 14.61
CA THR A 59 14.17 8.17 13.59
C THR A 59 13.60 6.76 13.52
N CYS A 60 13.01 6.39 12.40
CA CYS A 60 12.38 5.09 12.25
C CYS A 60 13.39 4.07 11.72
N LYS A 61 13.24 2.81 12.13
CA LYS A 61 14.07 1.73 11.57
C LYS A 61 13.41 1.11 10.35
N ILE A 62 12.11 0.89 10.44
CA ILE A 62 11.32 0.29 9.37
C ILE A 62 10.20 1.24 8.99
N TRP A 63 10.11 1.52 7.69
CA TRP A 63 9.06 2.33 7.10
C TRP A 63 8.18 1.45 6.20
N PHE A 64 6.90 1.36 6.53
CA PHE A 64 5.88 0.71 5.71
C PHE A 64 5.02 1.76 4.98
N HIS A 65 4.69 1.47 3.72
CA HIS A 65 3.82 2.30 2.90
C HIS A 65 2.71 1.49 2.25
N GLY A 66 1.48 2.01 2.33
CA GLY A 66 0.34 1.58 1.51
C GLY A 66 -0.52 2.79 1.09
N VAL A 67 -0.95 2.83 -0.16
CA VAL A 67 -1.70 3.94 -0.76
C VAL A 67 -3.15 3.93 -0.30
N SER A 68 -3.76 2.75 -0.29
CA SER A 68 -5.19 2.55 -0.02
C SER A 68 -5.46 1.90 1.34
N VAL A 69 -6.73 1.89 1.76
CA VAL A 69 -7.16 1.19 2.99
C VAL A 69 -6.86 -0.30 2.88
N GLY A 70 -7.24 -0.94 1.76
CA GLY A 70 -7.02 -2.37 1.56
C GLY A 70 -5.54 -2.76 1.58
N GLU A 71 -4.68 -1.94 1.00
CA GLU A 71 -3.22 -2.12 1.07
C GLU A 71 -2.69 -2.03 2.50
N ILE A 72 -3.10 -0.99 3.24
CA ILE A 72 -2.67 -0.81 4.62
C ILE A 72 -3.15 -1.95 5.53
N GLU A 73 -4.36 -2.47 5.32
CA GLU A 73 -4.86 -3.59 6.12
C GLU A 73 -3.99 -4.84 5.97
N THR A 74 -3.43 -5.09 4.78
CA THR A 74 -2.50 -6.21 4.58
C THR A 74 -1.18 -6.05 5.33
N LEU A 75 -0.84 -4.83 5.77
CA LEU A 75 0.38 -4.58 6.55
C LEU A 75 0.18 -4.81 8.04
N PHE A 76 -1.04 -4.80 8.57
CA PHE A 76 -1.25 -4.89 10.03
C PHE A 76 -0.71 -6.17 10.65
N PRO A 77 -1.01 -7.37 10.13
CA PRO A 77 -0.46 -8.61 10.70
C PRO A 77 1.08 -8.64 10.65
N LEU A 78 1.67 -8.10 9.57
CA LEU A 78 3.12 -8.01 9.43
C LEU A 78 3.72 -7.04 10.45
N ILE A 79 3.11 -5.87 10.65
CA ILE A 79 3.54 -4.89 11.65
C ILE A 79 3.45 -5.49 13.05
N ASP A 80 2.35 -6.17 13.38
CA ASP A 80 2.18 -6.83 14.68
C ASP A 80 3.26 -7.91 14.90
N LEU A 81 3.56 -8.73 13.89
CA LEU A 81 4.63 -9.72 13.95
C LEU A 81 6.01 -9.09 14.15
N VAL A 82 6.32 -8.02 13.41
CA VAL A 82 7.58 -7.28 13.56
C VAL A 82 7.69 -6.70 14.96
N GLN A 83 6.64 -6.07 15.48
CA GLN A 83 6.63 -5.50 16.84
C GLN A 83 6.70 -6.57 17.94
N HIS A 84 6.25 -7.79 17.66
CA HIS A 84 6.38 -8.90 18.58
C HIS A 84 7.85 -9.36 18.72
N HIS A 85 8.62 -9.35 17.64
CA HIS A 85 10.01 -9.79 17.63
C HIS A 85 11.02 -8.66 17.82
N HIS A 86 10.61 -7.42 17.57
CA HIS A 86 11.48 -6.25 17.57
C HIS A 86 10.82 -5.02 18.18
N SER A 87 11.57 -4.23 18.93
CA SER A 87 11.06 -3.04 19.63
C SER A 87 11.34 -1.73 18.90
N GLU A 88 11.79 -1.77 17.65
CA GLU A 88 12.22 -0.54 16.98
C GLU A 88 11.06 0.33 16.50
N PRO A 89 11.25 1.66 16.40
CA PRO A 89 10.20 2.54 15.92
C PRO A 89 9.81 2.27 14.47
N ILE A 90 8.51 2.13 14.25
CA ILE A 90 7.90 1.92 12.93
C ILE A 90 7.22 3.20 12.45
N LEU A 91 7.49 3.54 11.18
CA LEU A 91 6.77 4.57 10.44
C LEU A 91 5.80 3.92 9.47
N VAL A 92 4.54 4.37 9.47
CA VAL A 92 3.54 3.97 8.47
C VAL A 92 3.13 5.20 7.67
N THR A 93 3.19 5.11 6.35
CA THR A 93 2.70 6.17 5.47
C THR A 93 1.52 5.75 4.62
N THR A 94 0.60 6.70 4.42
CA THR A 94 -0.56 6.53 3.55
C THR A 94 -0.69 7.69 2.58
N THR A 95 -1.57 7.59 1.58
CA THR A 95 -1.89 8.73 0.71
C THR A 95 -3.31 9.26 0.89
N THR A 96 -4.19 8.56 1.62
CA THR A 96 -5.62 8.89 1.72
C THR A 96 -6.08 9.11 3.17
N PRO A 97 -7.05 10.01 3.44
CA PRO A 97 -7.57 10.20 4.78
C PRO A 97 -8.22 8.96 5.40
N THR A 98 -8.85 8.13 4.59
CA THR A 98 -9.42 6.85 5.03
C THR A 98 -8.32 5.87 5.46
N GLY A 99 -7.22 5.77 4.69
CA GLY A 99 -6.05 5.00 5.10
C GLY A 99 -5.45 5.52 6.42
N SER A 100 -5.31 6.84 6.57
CA SER A 100 -4.83 7.46 7.81
C SER A 100 -5.71 7.11 9.01
N MET A 101 -7.03 7.25 8.86
CA MET A 101 -7.99 6.90 9.92
C MET A 101 -7.87 5.43 10.31
N ARG A 102 -7.75 4.54 9.31
CA ARG A 102 -7.63 3.11 9.56
C ARG A 102 -6.35 2.75 10.33
N VAL A 103 -5.21 3.35 9.97
CA VAL A 103 -3.95 3.20 10.74
C VAL A 103 -4.16 3.65 12.19
N SER A 104 -4.74 4.83 12.41
CA SER A 104 -4.98 5.35 13.77
C SER A 104 -5.92 4.46 14.59
N GLN A 105 -6.93 3.84 13.98
CA GLN A 105 -7.86 2.94 14.66
C GLN A 105 -7.22 1.61 15.08
N VAL A 106 -6.36 1.03 14.24
CA VAL A 106 -5.81 -0.32 14.46
C VAL A 106 -4.46 -0.29 15.18
N LEU A 107 -3.57 0.60 14.77
CA LEU A 107 -2.20 0.69 15.31
C LEU A 107 -2.09 1.75 16.41
N GLY A 108 -2.97 2.76 16.41
CA GLY A 108 -2.99 3.80 17.44
C GLY A 108 -1.64 4.49 17.60
N GLN A 109 -1.15 4.54 18.84
CA GLN A 109 0.14 5.15 19.19
C GLN A 109 1.33 4.18 19.05
N ARG A 110 1.11 2.92 18.64
CA ARG A 110 2.20 1.94 18.47
C ARG A 110 3.13 2.26 17.31
N VAL A 111 2.67 3.08 16.36
CA VAL A 111 3.43 3.50 15.19
C VAL A 111 3.31 5.01 15.00
N GLN A 112 4.30 5.60 14.35
CA GLN A 112 4.16 6.95 13.83
C GLN A 112 3.48 6.89 12.46
N HIS A 113 2.49 7.75 12.23
CA HIS A 113 1.79 7.84 10.95
C HIS A 113 1.94 9.22 10.32
N VAL A 114 2.29 9.27 9.03
CA VAL A 114 2.25 10.50 8.20
C VAL A 114 1.75 10.23 6.79
N TYR A 115 1.35 11.29 6.07
CA TYR A 115 1.16 11.17 4.63
C TYR A 115 2.51 11.10 3.92
N LEU A 116 2.62 10.15 2.98
CA LEU A 116 3.76 10.10 2.07
C LEU A 116 3.79 11.40 1.25
N PRO A 117 4.98 12.01 1.03
CA PRO A 117 5.05 13.19 0.18
C PRO A 117 4.71 12.80 -1.26
N TYR A 118 4.31 13.80 -2.04
CA TYR A 118 4.31 13.67 -3.49
C TYR A 118 5.71 13.36 -4.01
N ASP A 119 5.80 12.71 -5.17
CA ASP A 119 7.05 12.26 -5.80
C ASP A 119 7.86 13.41 -6.42
N LEU A 120 8.05 14.46 -5.63
CA LEU A 120 8.90 15.61 -5.91
C LEU A 120 10.27 15.34 -5.31
N PRO A 121 11.37 15.65 -6.02
CA PRO A 121 12.72 15.37 -5.54
C PRO A 121 13.01 16.07 -4.21
N GLY A 122 12.57 17.32 -4.03
CA GLY A 122 12.76 18.03 -2.77
C GLY A 122 11.91 17.49 -1.61
N ALA A 123 10.70 17.01 -1.88
CA ALA A 123 9.80 16.52 -0.83
C ALA A 123 10.19 15.12 -0.35
N THR A 124 10.51 14.22 -1.29
CA THR A 124 11.02 12.87 -1.02
C THR A 124 12.36 12.92 -0.29
N GLN A 125 13.28 13.81 -0.70
CA GLN A 125 14.55 14.00 0.02
C GLN A 125 14.34 14.47 1.45
N ARG A 126 13.45 15.46 1.69
CA ARG A 126 13.12 15.91 3.05
C ARG A 126 12.50 14.80 3.89
N PHE A 127 11.64 13.96 3.32
CA PHE A 127 11.08 12.81 4.01
C PHE A 127 12.17 11.84 4.47
N ILE A 128 13.07 11.44 3.57
CA ILE A 128 14.17 10.53 3.91
C ILE A 128 15.10 11.15 4.97
N GLN A 129 15.43 12.43 4.85
CA GLN A 129 16.28 13.13 5.83
C GLN A 129 15.62 13.30 7.21
N HIS A 130 14.30 13.50 7.24
CA HIS A 130 13.55 13.71 8.47
C HIS A 130 13.34 12.41 9.24
N PHE A 131 12.96 11.31 8.56
CA PHE A 131 12.63 10.04 9.21
C PHE A 131 13.80 9.05 9.27
N GLN A 132 14.77 9.17 8.36
CA GLN A 132 15.97 8.33 8.27
C GLN A 132 15.71 6.81 8.34
N PRO A 133 14.75 6.25 7.56
CA PRO A 133 14.45 4.83 7.62
C PRO A 133 15.68 3.98 7.27
N LYS A 134 15.81 2.82 7.92
CA LYS A 134 16.84 1.82 7.61
C LYS A 134 16.35 0.70 6.71
N LEU A 135 15.03 0.61 6.53
CA LEU A 135 14.36 -0.28 5.61
C LEU A 135 13.07 0.38 5.15
N ALA A 136 12.83 0.37 3.84
CA ALA A 136 11.58 0.84 3.24
C ALA A 136 10.82 -0.33 2.62
N VAL A 137 9.53 -0.43 2.94
CA VAL A 137 8.64 -1.52 2.51
C VAL A 137 7.38 -0.93 1.91
N ILE A 138 7.16 -1.16 0.62
CA ILE A 138 5.98 -0.73 -0.12
C ILE A 138 5.10 -1.95 -0.36
N VAL A 139 3.81 -1.87 -0.06
CA VAL A 139 2.86 -2.96 -0.32
C VAL A 139 2.17 -2.80 -1.68
N GLU A 140 1.91 -3.93 -2.33
CA GLU A 140 1.38 -4.03 -3.69
C GLU A 140 2.28 -3.35 -4.72
N THR A 141 1.84 -2.25 -5.35
CA THR A 141 2.62 -1.62 -6.41
C THR A 141 2.40 -0.13 -6.45
N GLU A 142 3.48 0.63 -6.32
CA GLU A 142 3.59 1.99 -6.86
C GLU A 142 5.04 2.32 -7.18
N ILE A 143 5.35 2.56 -8.45
CA ILE A 143 6.70 2.92 -8.90
C ILE A 143 6.83 4.45 -8.91
N TRP A 144 7.53 4.98 -7.91
CA TRP A 144 7.75 6.43 -7.70
C TRP A 144 9.23 6.78 -7.97
N PRO A 145 9.59 7.24 -9.18
CA PRO A 145 10.98 7.40 -9.58
C PRO A 145 11.82 8.27 -8.64
N ASN A 146 11.28 9.35 -8.08
CA ASN A 146 12.05 10.22 -7.19
C ASN A 146 12.24 9.61 -5.79
N LEU A 147 11.20 9.00 -5.25
CA LEU A 147 11.27 8.30 -3.96
C LEU A 147 12.26 7.13 -4.01
N TYR A 148 12.23 6.33 -5.09
CA TYR A 148 13.12 5.19 -5.26
C TYR A 148 14.57 5.64 -5.40
N ALA A 149 14.80 6.72 -6.16
CA ALA A 149 16.11 7.35 -6.24
C ALA A 149 16.57 7.93 -4.89
N ALA A 150 15.67 8.52 -4.09
CA ALA A 150 15.99 9.06 -2.77
C ALA A 150 16.39 7.94 -1.78
N CYS A 151 15.72 6.79 -1.82
CA CYS A 151 16.11 5.61 -1.06
C CYS A 151 17.49 5.10 -1.50
N GLN A 152 17.71 4.93 -2.81
CA GLN A 152 18.99 4.46 -3.35
C GLN A 152 20.16 5.39 -2.98
N ASN A 153 19.99 6.71 -3.14
CA ASN A 153 21.03 7.70 -2.82
C ASN A 153 21.35 7.79 -1.33
N SER A 154 20.48 7.24 -0.47
CA SER A 154 20.66 7.22 0.98
C SER A 154 20.99 5.82 1.50
N ASP A 155 21.30 4.87 0.60
CA ASP A 155 21.59 3.46 0.89
C ASP A 155 20.48 2.76 1.72
N ILE A 156 19.22 3.10 1.45
CA ILE A 156 18.06 2.52 2.12
C ILE A 156 17.56 1.34 1.30
N PRO A 157 17.64 0.10 1.82
CA PRO A 157 17.03 -1.06 1.18
C PRO A 157 15.54 -0.83 0.97
N LEU A 158 15.08 -1.06 -0.26
CA LEU A 158 13.70 -0.83 -0.67
C LEU A 158 13.09 -2.15 -1.13
N LEU A 159 11.98 -2.52 -0.53
CA LEU A 159 11.23 -3.75 -0.80
C LEU A 159 9.85 -3.43 -1.33
N ILE A 160 9.40 -4.19 -2.33
CA ILE A 160 7.98 -4.32 -2.65
C ILE A 160 7.52 -5.65 -2.07
N ILE A 161 6.46 -5.64 -1.26
CA ILE A 161 5.81 -6.85 -0.76
C ILE A 161 4.40 -6.98 -1.34
N ASN A 162 3.88 -8.21 -1.38
CA ASN A 162 2.57 -8.51 -1.95
C ASN A 162 2.42 -7.96 -3.39
N GLY A 163 3.51 -7.94 -4.15
CA GLY A 163 3.62 -7.25 -5.44
C GLY A 163 2.66 -7.81 -6.49
N ARG A 164 1.90 -6.92 -7.12
CA ARG A 164 0.91 -7.28 -8.14
C ARG A 164 0.80 -6.23 -9.22
N LEU A 165 0.81 -6.67 -10.48
CA LEU A 165 0.68 -5.78 -11.63
C LEU A 165 -0.47 -6.21 -12.53
N SER A 166 -1.36 -5.28 -12.86
CA SER A 166 -2.35 -5.50 -13.91
C SER A 166 -1.69 -5.44 -15.29
N GLU A 167 -2.28 -6.07 -16.30
CA GLU A 167 -1.79 -5.96 -17.68
C GLU A 167 -1.78 -4.52 -18.19
N LYS A 168 -2.76 -3.71 -17.77
CA LYS A 168 -2.81 -2.28 -18.08
C LYS A 168 -1.61 -1.54 -17.50
N SER A 169 -1.24 -1.85 -16.25
CA SER A 169 -0.08 -1.26 -15.59
C SER A 169 1.21 -1.64 -16.30
N VAL A 170 1.38 -2.91 -16.70
CA VAL A 170 2.54 -3.38 -17.46
C VAL A 170 2.71 -2.60 -18.76
N LYS A 171 1.64 -2.49 -19.57
CA LYS A 171 1.66 -1.70 -20.81
C LYS A 171 1.99 -0.24 -20.56
N GLY A 172 1.53 0.35 -19.44
CA GLY A 172 1.85 1.71 -19.05
C GLY A 172 3.34 1.89 -18.73
N TYR A 173 3.90 1.00 -17.91
CA TYR A 173 5.30 1.06 -17.50
C TYR A 173 6.27 0.77 -18.65
N GLN A 174 5.92 -0.13 -19.58
CA GLN A 174 6.73 -0.42 -20.77
C GLN A 174 6.82 0.77 -21.75
N LYS A 175 5.92 1.76 -21.67
CA LYS A 175 6.00 2.98 -22.50
C LYS A 175 7.05 3.97 -22.00
N LEU A 176 7.50 3.85 -20.75
CA LEU A 176 8.44 4.77 -20.11
C LEU A 176 9.63 4.02 -19.47
N PRO A 177 10.33 3.15 -20.22
CA PRO A 177 11.39 2.28 -19.68
C PRO A 177 12.53 3.06 -19.04
N TRP A 178 12.81 4.26 -19.54
CA TRP A 178 13.82 5.17 -19.00
C TRP A 178 13.48 5.76 -17.62
N LEU A 179 12.23 5.66 -17.16
CA LEU A 179 11.82 5.99 -15.79
C LEU A 179 11.68 4.73 -14.93
N THR A 180 11.09 3.67 -15.49
CA THR A 180 10.74 2.46 -14.74
C THR A 180 11.95 1.58 -14.47
N HIS A 181 12.83 1.37 -15.45
CA HIS A 181 14.01 0.51 -15.25
C HIS A 181 14.95 1.05 -14.18
N PRO A 182 15.31 2.36 -14.15
CA PRO A 182 16.16 2.89 -13.08
C PRO A 182 15.51 2.78 -11.69
N ALA A 183 14.19 3.00 -11.60
CA ALA A 183 13.47 2.83 -10.35
C ALA A 183 13.51 1.36 -9.89
N LEU A 184 13.21 0.40 -10.76
CA LEU A 184 13.26 -1.03 -10.41
C LEU A 184 14.69 -1.51 -10.12
N ALA A 185 15.71 -0.92 -10.74
CA ALA A 185 17.10 -1.23 -10.43
C ALA A 185 17.51 -0.82 -9.00
N ALA A 186 16.89 0.23 -8.46
CA ALA A 186 17.08 0.68 -7.08
C ALA A 186 16.47 -0.27 -6.03
N MET A 187 15.60 -1.19 -6.44
CA MET A 187 14.99 -2.15 -5.53
C MET A 187 16.01 -3.15 -4.99
N THR A 188 15.81 -3.53 -3.73
CA THR A 188 16.54 -4.64 -3.10
C THR A 188 15.87 -5.97 -3.44
N GLN A 189 14.55 -6.08 -3.23
CA GLN A 189 13.73 -7.24 -3.58
C GLN A 189 12.29 -6.83 -3.92
N ILE A 190 11.64 -7.65 -4.73
CA ILE A 190 10.23 -7.57 -5.10
C ILE A 190 9.60 -8.94 -4.82
N LEU A 191 8.70 -8.99 -3.85
CA LEU A 191 8.02 -10.20 -3.39
C LEU A 191 6.62 -10.21 -4.00
N ALA A 192 6.48 -10.87 -5.16
CA ALA A 192 5.26 -10.93 -5.95
C ALA A 192 4.25 -11.96 -5.39
N GLN A 193 2.96 -11.73 -5.70
CA GLN A 193 1.88 -12.62 -5.27
C GLN A 193 1.88 -13.96 -6.00
N THR A 194 2.10 -13.92 -7.32
CA THR A 194 2.01 -15.07 -8.21
C THR A 194 3.18 -15.08 -9.20
N GLU A 195 3.44 -16.23 -9.83
CA GLU A 195 4.42 -16.31 -10.93
C GLU A 195 4.06 -15.39 -12.11
N VAL A 196 2.75 -15.14 -12.34
CA VAL A 196 2.30 -14.19 -13.36
C VAL A 196 2.72 -12.78 -12.98
N ASP A 197 2.55 -12.37 -11.73
CA ASP A 197 2.98 -11.06 -11.25
C ASP A 197 4.50 -10.90 -11.30
N ARG A 198 5.24 -11.95 -10.91
CA ARG A 198 6.71 -12.01 -11.04
C ARG A 198 7.14 -11.79 -12.49
N ALA A 199 6.55 -12.52 -13.44
CA ALA A 199 6.83 -12.36 -14.87
C ALA A 199 6.52 -10.94 -15.35
N ARG A 200 5.43 -10.32 -14.85
CA ARG A 200 5.06 -8.94 -15.17
C ARG A 200 6.08 -7.92 -14.65
N PHE A 201 6.62 -8.08 -13.45
CA PHE A 201 7.70 -7.21 -12.95
C PHE A 201 8.97 -7.32 -13.80
N ILE A 202 9.37 -8.54 -14.18
CA ILE A 202 10.51 -8.76 -15.07
C ILE A 202 10.27 -8.10 -16.44
N ALA A 203 9.05 -8.23 -16.98
CA ALA A 203 8.68 -7.64 -18.27
C ALA A 203 8.70 -6.11 -18.31
N ILE A 204 8.66 -5.43 -17.16
CA ILE A 204 8.80 -3.97 -17.06
C ILE A 204 10.22 -3.52 -16.65
N GLY A 205 11.18 -4.45 -16.60
CA GLY A 205 12.60 -4.15 -16.39
C GLY A 205 13.15 -4.45 -15.00
N ALA A 206 12.42 -5.17 -14.15
CA ALA A 206 12.98 -5.65 -12.89
C ALA A 206 14.02 -6.77 -13.12
N ASP A 207 15.06 -6.78 -12.30
CA ASP A 207 16.04 -7.86 -12.29
C ASP A 207 15.40 -9.16 -11.77
N SER A 208 15.39 -10.21 -12.59
CA SER A 208 14.83 -11.52 -12.24
C SER A 208 15.41 -12.15 -10.98
N GLN A 209 16.63 -11.80 -10.58
CA GLN A 209 17.26 -12.28 -9.33
C GLN A 209 16.73 -11.57 -8.08
N LYS A 210 16.11 -10.40 -8.27
CA LYS A 210 15.50 -9.59 -7.21
C LYS A 210 13.98 -9.74 -7.15
N VAL A 211 13.41 -10.69 -7.89
CA VAL A 211 11.96 -10.92 -7.94
C VAL A 211 11.67 -12.37 -7.57
N SER A 212 10.97 -12.56 -6.45
CA SER A 212 10.53 -13.87 -5.97
C SER A 212 9.01 -13.89 -5.78
N THR A 213 8.42 -15.07 -5.82
CA THR A 213 6.98 -15.29 -5.56
C THR A 213 6.80 -15.81 -4.15
N LEU A 214 6.04 -15.11 -3.31
CA LEU A 214 5.79 -15.51 -1.92
C LEU A 214 4.33 -15.85 -1.60
N GLY A 215 3.41 -15.54 -2.51
CA GLY A 215 1.98 -15.68 -2.24
C GLY A 215 1.32 -14.35 -1.86
N ASN A 216 0.03 -14.41 -1.56
CA ASN A 216 -0.79 -13.22 -1.34
C ASN A 216 -1.07 -13.01 0.15
N MET A 217 -0.54 -11.90 0.68
CA MET A 217 -0.65 -11.56 2.10
C MET A 217 -2.08 -11.29 2.57
N LYS A 218 -3.04 -11.11 1.66
CA LYS A 218 -4.47 -10.97 2.02
C LYS A 218 -5.03 -12.24 2.68
N PHE A 219 -4.35 -13.38 2.52
CA PHE A 219 -4.72 -14.64 3.16
C PHE A 219 -4.02 -14.87 4.51
N ASP A 220 -3.12 -13.99 4.92
CA ASP A 220 -2.38 -14.11 6.18
C ASP A 220 -3.17 -13.53 7.39
N ASN A 221 -4.45 -13.23 7.20
CA ASN A 221 -5.33 -12.82 8.29
C ASN A 221 -5.55 -13.99 9.26
N LEU A 222 -4.97 -13.85 10.46
CA LEU A 222 -5.17 -14.80 11.55
C LEU A 222 -6.52 -14.53 12.22
N ILE A 223 -7.45 -15.49 12.13
CA ILE A 223 -8.67 -15.47 12.92
C ILE A 223 -8.31 -15.89 14.35
N THR A 224 -8.51 -15.00 15.32
CA THR A 224 -8.13 -15.28 16.71
C THR A 224 -9.09 -16.28 17.36
N VAL A 225 -8.60 -17.01 18.37
CA VAL A 225 -9.45 -17.92 19.18
C VAL A 225 -10.63 -17.16 19.79
N GLU A 226 -10.41 -15.90 20.19
CA GLU A 226 -11.46 -15.04 20.71
C GLU A 226 -12.53 -14.72 19.66
N GLN A 227 -12.15 -14.38 18.43
CA GLN A 227 -13.09 -14.14 17.34
C GLN A 227 -13.92 -15.40 17.00
N ILE A 228 -13.28 -16.57 16.99
CA ILE A 228 -13.98 -17.86 16.80
C ILE A 228 -14.99 -18.07 17.94
N SER A 229 -14.57 -17.85 19.19
CA SER A 229 -15.43 -17.98 20.37
C SER A 229 -16.63 -17.03 20.31
N GLN A 230 -16.41 -15.76 19.97
CA GLN A 230 -17.48 -14.77 19.80
C GLN A 230 -18.47 -15.18 18.69
N GLY A 231 -17.96 -15.69 17.57
CA GLY A 231 -18.80 -16.23 16.48
C GLY A 231 -19.64 -17.42 16.93
N GLN A 232 -19.04 -18.35 17.68
CA GLN A 232 -19.75 -19.50 18.26
C GLN A 232 -20.81 -19.08 19.29
N GLN A 233 -20.51 -18.09 20.13
CA GLN A 233 -21.46 -17.53 21.08
C GLN A 233 -22.65 -16.87 20.38
N LEU A 234 -22.39 -16.06 19.35
CA LEU A 234 -23.44 -15.43 18.54
C LEU A 234 -24.32 -16.47 17.85
N LYS A 235 -23.70 -17.52 17.30
CA LYS A 235 -24.40 -18.66 16.71
C LYS A 235 -25.29 -19.37 17.73
N ALA A 236 -24.76 -19.67 18.90
CA ALA A 236 -25.49 -20.37 19.96
C ALA A 236 -26.63 -19.52 20.52
N HIS A 237 -26.43 -18.21 20.68
CA HIS A 237 -27.43 -17.32 21.28
C HIS A 237 -28.62 -17.05 20.36
N TYR A 238 -28.37 -16.74 19.09
CA TYR A 238 -29.44 -16.33 18.16
C TYR A 238 -29.91 -17.44 17.23
N PHE A 239 -29.09 -18.48 16.99
CA PHE A 239 -29.32 -19.45 15.91
C PHE A 239 -28.98 -20.90 16.31
N ALA A 240 -29.11 -21.25 17.60
CA ALA A 240 -28.60 -22.49 18.18
C ALA A 240 -28.98 -23.79 17.44
N LYS A 241 -30.17 -23.82 16.81
CA LYS A 241 -30.69 -24.99 16.09
C LYS A 241 -30.90 -24.77 14.59
N ARG A 242 -30.63 -23.56 14.11
CA ARG A 242 -30.85 -23.19 12.71
C ARG A 242 -29.57 -23.30 11.94
N TRP A 243 -29.61 -23.47 10.63
CA TRP A 243 -28.48 -23.11 9.78
C TRP A 243 -28.40 -21.59 9.68
N VAL A 244 -27.20 -21.06 9.45
CA VAL A 244 -27.03 -19.62 9.16
C VAL A 244 -26.45 -19.54 7.78
N TRP A 245 -27.21 -18.90 6.89
CA TRP A 245 -26.71 -18.52 5.59
C TRP A 245 -26.49 -17.02 5.56
N LEU A 246 -25.27 -16.63 5.20
CA LEU A 246 -24.83 -15.26 5.12
C LEU A 246 -24.53 -14.91 3.67
N CYS A 247 -25.26 -13.94 3.14
CA CYS A 247 -24.92 -13.25 1.90
C CYS A 247 -24.31 -11.90 2.31
N ALA A 248 -22.99 -11.78 2.17
CA ALA A 248 -22.24 -10.59 2.60
C ALA A 248 -21.57 -9.92 1.41
N SER A 249 -21.37 -8.60 1.52
CA SER A 249 -20.72 -7.78 0.49
C SER A 249 -21.36 -7.87 -0.90
N THR A 250 -22.70 -7.98 -0.95
CA THR A 250 -23.46 -7.99 -2.20
C THR A 250 -23.46 -6.61 -2.85
N HIS A 251 -23.50 -6.61 -4.18
CA HIS A 251 -23.76 -5.44 -5.01
C HIS A 251 -25.20 -5.45 -5.52
N GLU A 252 -25.71 -4.28 -5.91
CA GLU A 252 -27.08 -4.11 -6.43
C GLU A 252 -27.41 -5.14 -7.51
N GLY A 253 -28.41 -5.97 -7.23
CA GLY A 253 -28.90 -7.02 -8.14
C GLY A 253 -28.37 -8.41 -7.81
N GLU A 254 -27.32 -8.55 -6.99
CA GLU A 254 -26.81 -9.84 -6.55
C GLU A 254 -27.74 -10.49 -5.51
N GLU A 255 -28.47 -9.69 -4.72
CA GLU A 255 -29.37 -10.16 -3.67
C GLU A 255 -30.52 -11.02 -4.22
N ALA A 256 -30.97 -10.73 -5.44
CA ALA A 256 -32.04 -11.48 -6.09
C ALA A 256 -31.62 -12.94 -6.33
N TYR A 257 -30.36 -13.18 -6.70
CA TYR A 257 -29.84 -14.55 -6.89
C TYR A 257 -29.72 -15.29 -5.55
N CYS A 258 -29.28 -14.59 -4.50
CA CYS A 258 -29.25 -15.14 -3.14
C CYS A 258 -30.66 -15.54 -2.68
N LEU A 259 -31.66 -14.68 -2.88
CA LEU A 259 -33.05 -14.99 -2.50
C LEU A 259 -33.64 -16.14 -3.32
N ALA A 260 -33.36 -16.20 -4.62
CA ALA A 260 -33.81 -17.32 -5.46
C ALA A 260 -33.20 -18.66 -4.99
N ALA A 261 -31.89 -18.67 -4.69
CA ALA A 261 -31.24 -19.83 -4.12
C ALA A 261 -31.79 -20.21 -2.73
N TYR A 262 -32.20 -19.22 -1.92
CA TYR A 262 -32.89 -19.49 -0.63
C TYR A 262 -34.14 -20.31 -0.81
N GLN A 263 -35.00 -19.86 -1.71
CA GLN A 263 -36.29 -20.47 -1.96
C GLN A 263 -36.13 -21.90 -2.48
N ALA A 264 -35.10 -22.15 -3.28
CA ALA A 264 -34.77 -23.49 -3.76
C ALA A 264 -34.19 -24.40 -2.67
N LEU A 265 -33.38 -23.86 -1.74
CA LEU A 265 -32.73 -24.63 -0.68
C LEU A 265 -33.62 -24.89 0.53
N LYS A 266 -34.55 -23.99 0.85
CA LYS A 266 -35.40 -24.08 2.05
C LYS A 266 -36.22 -25.37 2.15
N PRO A 267 -36.79 -25.93 1.07
CA PRO A 267 -37.47 -27.23 1.12
C PRO A 267 -36.52 -28.40 1.43
N VAL A 268 -35.26 -28.32 1.02
CA VAL A 268 -34.23 -29.37 1.18
C VAL A 268 -33.52 -29.25 2.54
N ILE A 269 -33.35 -28.02 3.03
CA ILE A 269 -32.75 -27.70 4.32
C ILE A 269 -33.77 -26.88 5.12
N PRO A 270 -34.75 -27.53 5.79
CA PRO A 270 -35.80 -26.84 6.52
C PRO A 270 -35.28 -25.93 7.64
N GLU A 271 -34.10 -26.23 8.18
CA GLU A 271 -33.45 -25.46 9.26
C GLU A 271 -32.68 -24.22 8.78
N LEU A 272 -32.53 -24.01 7.46
CA LEU A 272 -31.94 -22.81 6.86
C LEU A 272 -32.71 -21.54 7.25
#